data_AF-A0A7H5AD97-F1
#
_entry.id   AF-A0A7H5AD97-F1
#
_cell.length_a   1.000
_cell.length_b   1.000
_cell.length_c   1.000
_cell.angle_alpha   90.00
_cell.angle_beta   90.00
_cell.angle_gamma   90.00
#
_symmetry.space_group_name_H-M   'P 1'
#
loop_
_entity.id
_entity.type
_entity.pdbx_description
1 polymer ?
#
loop_
_entity_poly.entity_id
_entity_poly.type
_entity_poly.pdbx_seq_one_letter_code
_entity_poly.pdbx_strand_id
1 'polypeptide(L)'
;MKNTGEVSWFLINKEDLVGLLLGESNIIDYSRKRPFPVRDLKNGKIAVGLPALSRNGKCDISYIVISDDYINDFLSWVRVYSEVIFPISQFTRVLTLSEYSLLSNDDLGMFDAIEKLSRWACVSVGETLAQSESSIELKNIALSRVLSTYTLPIARSNINHLGLDLFKLCHDRLHKISHDNRFSRRTLQLEHLSPVWDIVLNGSSHENSASDAVYLMLDYASKYTSGYRKPDEKLSEVLAKNVLLRSDSIEERVMGFNKLSTEIINLKSESELNFYSPVIAAAVFLVGRGTSHLFLLNKIGGLIPMAFVWFGLIASFTGPKLWDVTWLRAVKGAEKLLKNKFELDSISQADICWLEFSWLLEVFKSVEELNELPKMLPKTLSVEIIPGSTLHLRLPGQSQEQEAKIKNDVSMRERALEDALSQLFSLSNKLQDQVNYYSSQKERGNTFSKKNTRESATRNKGARKV
;
A
#
# COMPACT_ATOMS: atom_id res chain seq x y z
N MET A 1 -21.56 -7.41 18.87
CA MET A 1 -20.98 -8.63 18.24
C MET A 1 -21.72 -9.84 18.79
N LYS A 2 -21.80 -10.95 18.06
CA LYS A 2 -22.13 -12.24 18.67
C LYS A 2 -20.86 -13.07 18.62
N ASN A 3 -20.32 -13.49 19.76
CA ASN A 3 -19.51 -14.69 19.81
C ASN A 3 -20.40 -15.79 19.22
N THR A 4 -20.19 -16.17 17.96
CA THR A 4 -21.12 -17.04 17.22
C THR A 4 -21.00 -18.50 17.64
N GLY A 5 -20.00 -18.84 18.46
CA GLY A 5 -19.88 -20.13 19.14
C GLY A 5 -19.39 -19.97 20.58
N GLU A 6 -19.77 -20.90 21.45
CA GLU A 6 -19.10 -21.09 22.72
C GLU A 6 -17.64 -21.49 22.44
N VAL A 7 -16.68 -20.64 22.80
CA VAL A 7 -15.25 -20.99 22.67
C VAL A 7 -14.79 -21.62 23.98
N SER A 8 -14.25 -22.84 23.88
CA SER A 8 -13.60 -23.52 24.99
C SER A 8 -12.10 -23.26 24.96
N TRP A 9 -11.55 -22.96 26.13
CA TRP A 9 -10.19 -22.45 26.27
C TRP A 9 -9.28 -23.48 26.92
N PHE A 10 -8.07 -23.63 26.39
CA PHE A 10 -7.10 -24.61 26.88
C PHE A 10 -5.72 -23.99 27.01
N LEU A 11 -5.00 -24.33 28.08
CA LEU A 11 -3.60 -23.97 28.22
C LEU A 11 -2.71 -25.01 27.56
N ILE A 12 -1.77 -24.54 26.75
CA ILE A 12 -0.73 -25.35 26.13
C ILE A 12 0.64 -24.69 26.29
N ASN A 13 1.69 -25.50 26.15
CA ASN A 13 3.05 -24.98 26.03
C ASN A 13 3.34 -24.60 24.57
N LYS A 14 4.40 -23.81 24.36
CA LYS A 14 4.79 -23.36 23.02
C LYS A 14 5.28 -24.51 22.13
N GLU A 15 5.87 -25.54 22.71
CA GLU A 15 6.33 -26.74 22.01
C GLU A 15 5.14 -27.53 21.45
N ASP A 16 4.08 -27.68 22.26
CA ASP A 16 2.87 -28.41 21.91
C ASP A 16 2.04 -27.69 20.84
N LEU A 17 2.14 -26.35 20.76
CA LEU A 17 1.43 -25.53 19.77
C LEU A 17 1.84 -25.88 18.34
N VAL A 18 3.13 -26.17 18.10
CA VAL A 18 3.64 -26.49 16.76
C VAL A 18 2.94 -27.74 16.22
N GLY A 19 2.92 -28.82 17.00
CA GLY A 19 2.24 -30.06 16.63
C GLY A 19 0.73 -29.87 16.46
N LEU A 20 0.11 -28.93 17.19
CA LEU A 20 -1.31 -28.62 17.06
C LEU A 20 -1.61 -27.89 15.73
N LEU A 21 -0.80 -26.90 15.36
CA LEU A 21 -0.99 -26.12 14.12
C LEU A 21 -0.69 -26.94 12.86
N LEU A 22 0.28 -27.85 12.93
CA LEU A 22 0.64 -28.75 11.83
C LEU A 22 -0.28 -29.97 11.72
N GLY A 23 -1.18 -30.17 12.69
CA GLY A 23 -2.11 -31.31 12.72
C GLY A 23 -1.47 -32.65 13.13
N GLU A 24 -0.27 -32.62 13.72
CA GLU A 24 0.40 -33.80 14.27
C GLU A 24 -0.23 -34.25 15.59
N SER A 25 -0.76 -33.29 16.38
CA SER A 25 -1.43 -33.54 17.65
C SER A 25 -2.95 -33.52 17.50
N ASN A 26 -3.63 -34.51 18.05
CA ASN A 26 -5.10 -34.54 18.04
C ASN A 26 -5.67 -33.51 19.02
N ILE A 27 -6.44 -32.56 18.48
CA ILE A 27 -7.16 -31.53 19.23
C ILE A 27 -8.16 -32.15 20.25
N ILE A 28 -8.62 -33.37 19.98
CA ILE A 28 -9.51 -34.15 20.85
C ILE A 28 -8.87 -34.47 22.21
N ASP A 29 -7.55 -34.64 22.27
CA ASP A 29 -6.87 -34.93 23.54
C ASP A 29 -6.84 -33.70 24.46
N TYR A 30 -6.91 -32.50 23.87
CA TYR A 30 -7.01 -31.24 24.60
C TYR A 30 -8.45 -30.91 24.98
N SER A 31 -9.43 -31.19 24.12
CA SER A 31 -10.85 -30.93 24.42
C SER A 31 -11.40 -31.73 25.61
N ARG A 32 -10.73 -32.84 25.98
CA ARG A 32 -11.02 -33.61 27.19
C ARG A 32 -10.53 -32.96 28.50
N LYS A 33 -9.63 -31.96 28.42
CA LYS A 33 -9.15 -31.24 29.60
C LYS A 33 -10.23 -30.26 30.09
N ARG A 34 -10.16 -29.85 31.35
CA ARG A 34 -11.09 -28.83 31.88
C ARG A 34 -10.85 -27.50 31.16
N PRO A 35 -11.91 -26.78 30.76
CA PRO A 35 -11.76 -25.46 30.15
C PRO A 35 -11.09 -24.51 31.13
N PHE A 36 -10.23 -23.65 30.60
CA PHE A 36 -9.42 -22.70 31.32
C PHE A 36 -9.98 -21.27 31.21
N PRO A 37 -10.17 -20.53 32.30
CA PRO A 37 -10.53 -19.12 32.21
C PRO A 37 -9.36 -18.29 31.67
N VAL A 38 -9.49 -17.74 30.45
CA VAL A 38 -8.41 -16.95 29.79
C VAL A 38 -7.89 -15.80 30.64
N ARG A 39 -8.74 -15.21 31.48
CA ARG A 39 -8.37 -14.11 32.38
C ARG A 39 -7.26 -14.49 33.38
N ASP A 40 -7.08 -15.79 33.64
CA ASP A 40 -6.06 -16.30 34.56
C ASP A 40 -4.74 -16.62 33.84
N LEU A 41 -4.59 -16.26 32.56
CA LEU A 41 -3.39 -16.55 31.77
C LEU A 41 -2.16 -15.91 32.43
N LYS A 42 -1.18 -16.75 32.78
CA LYS A 42 0.10 -16.35 33.38
C LYS A 42 1.24 -16.46 32.37
N ASN A 43 2.34 -15.77 32.66
CA ASN A 43 3.55 -15.77 31.84
C ASN A 43 4.07 -17.20 31.59
N GLY A 44 4.51 -17.46 30.36
CA GLY A 44 5.08 -18.75 29.94
C GLY A 44 4.10 -19.76 29.35
N LYS A 45 2.78 -19.49 29.35
CA LYS A 45 1.77 -20.37 28.74
C LYS A 45 0.94 -19.65 27.68
N ILE A 46 0.32 -20.44 26.81
CA ILE A 46 -0.49 -19.97 25.70
C ILE A 46 -1.91 -20.48 25.89
N ALA A 47 -2.91 -19.62 25.73
CA ALA A 47 -4.31 -20.00 25.72
C ALA A 47 -4.78 -20.22 24.27
N VAL A 48 -5.36 -21.38 24.00
CA VAL A 48 -5.91 -21.73 22.68
C VAL A 48 -7.42 -21.85 22.79
N GLY A 49 -8.12 -21.10 21.95
CA GLY A 49 -9.57 -21.14 21.81
C GLY A 49 -9.97 -22.16 20.75
N LEU A 50 -10.83 -23.10 21.14
CA LEU A 50 -11.45 -24.08 20.26
C LEU A 50 -12.96 -23.81 20.17
N PRO A 51 -13.56 -23.88 18.97
CA PRO A 51 -15.00 -23.73 18.84
C PRO A 51 -15.69 -24.95 19.46
N ALA A 52 -16.81 -24.74 20.17
CA ALA A 52 -17.62 -25.82 20.73
C ALA A 52 -18.10 -26.77 19.62
N LEU A 53 -17.46 -27.94 19.56
CA LEU A 53 -17.81 -29.13 18.77
C LEU A 53 -18.45 -28.85 17.40
N SER A 54 -17.60 -28.71 16.38
CA SER A 54 -18.02 -28.94 14.99
C SER A 54 -18.56 -30.37 14.87
N ARG A 55 -19.78 -30.52 14.32
CA ARG A 55 -20.47 -31.81 14.12
C ARG A 55 -19.68 -32.83 13.28
N ASN A 56 -18.55 -32.42 12.70
CA ASN A 56 -17.71 -33.23 11.82
C ASN A 56 -16.41 -33.77 12.46
N GLY A 57 -16.20 -33.59 13.76
CA GLY A 57 -15.05 -34.16 14.49
C GLY A 57 -13.68 -33.55 14.17
N LYS A 58 -13.61 -32.58 13.24
CA LYS A 58 -12.49 -31.66 13.05
C LYS A 58 -12.81 -30.35 13.75
N CYS A 59 -12.12 -30.08 14.86
CA CYS A 59 -12.08 -28.75 15.46
C CYS A 59 -10.78 -28.10 14.98
N ASP A 60 -10.87 -26.96 14.32
CA ASP A 60 -9.70 -26.14 14.02
C ASP A 60 -9.52 -25.09 15.14
N ILE A 61 -8.30 -24.58 15.30
CA ILE A 61 -8.02 -23.53 16.29
C ILE A 61 -8.67 -22.22 15.83
N SER A 62 -9.57 -21.66 16.65
CA SER A 62 -10.21 -20.38 16.35
C SER A 62 -9.23 -19.22 16.52
N TYR A 63 -8.60 -19.10 17.69
CA TYR A 63 -7.59 -18.08 17.96
C TYR A 63 -6.71 -18.43 19.16
N ILE A 64 -5.55 -17.79 19.21
CA ILE A 64 -4.54 -17.92 20.25
C ILE A 64 -4.50 -16.62 21.06
N VAL A 65 -4.46 -16.73 22.38
CA VAL A 65 -4.24 -15.61 23.30
C VAL A 65 -2.94 -15.82 24.06
N ILE A 66 -2.11 -14.79 24.08
CA ILE A 66 -0.79 -14.76 24.69
C ILE A 66 -0.74 -13.65 25.73
N SER A 67 -0.04 -13.86 26.85
CA SER A 67 0.21 -12.79 27.83
C SER A 67 1.04 -11.68 27.17
N ASP A 68 0.67 -10.43 27.44
CA ASP A 68 1.34 -9.23 26.92
C ASP A 68 2.85 -9.23 27.21
N ASP A 69 3.27 -9.67 28.39
CA ASP A 69 4.70 -9.72 28.79
C ASP A 69 5.48 -10.84 28.09
N TYR A 70 4.79 -11.86 27.58
CA TYR A 70 5.41 -13.07 27.05
C TYR A 70 5.52 -13.09 25.52
N ILE A 71 4.88 -12.14 24.84
CA ILE A 71 4.78 -12.13 23.37
C ILE A 71 6.14 -12.10 22.68
N ASN A 72 7.09 -11.27 23.17
CA ASN A 72 8.40 -11.11 22.55
C ASN A 72 9.25 -12.38 22.68
N ASP A 73 9.26 -13.00 23.86
CA ASP A 73 9.96 -14.26 24.11
C ASP A 73 9.39 -15.39 23.26
N PHE A 74 8.05 -15.43 23.16
CA PHE A 74 7.35 -16.42 22.36
C PHE A 74 7.67 -16.27 20.86
N LEU A 75 7.53 -15.06 20.30
CA LEU A 75 7.82 -14.81 18.88
C LEU A 75 9.29 -15.08 18.53
N SER A 76 10.21 -14.71 19.42
CA SER A 76 11.64 -15.02 19.27
C SER A 76 11.89 -16.54 19.25
N TRP A 77 11.23 -17.28 20.14
CA TRP A 77 11.33 -18.74 20.16
C TRP A 77 10.75 -19.38 18.90
N VAL A 78 9.56 -18.95 18.46
CA VAL A 78 8.90 -19.51 17.27
C VAL A 78 9.75 -19.24 16.02
N ARG A 79 10.28 -18.03 15.87
CA ARG A 79 11.13 -17.69 14.71
C ARG A 79 12.40 -18.54 14.63
N VAL A 80 13.00 -18.90 15.77
CA VAL A 80 14.29 -19.64 15.82
C VAL A 80 14.09 -21.15 15.77
N TYR A 81 13.12 -21.68 16.51
CA TYR A 81 12.96 -23.12 16.71
C TYR A 81 11.82 -23.73 15.89
N SER A 82 10.97 -22.90 15.27
CA SER A 82 9.81 -23.38 14.50
C SER A 82 9.51 -22.47 13.30
N GLU A 83 10.48 -22.35 12.39
CA GLU A 83 10.36 -21.54 11.17
C GLU A 83 9.15 -21.94 10.30
N VAL A 84 8.76 -23.21 10.35
CA VAL A 84 7.67 -23.78 9.53
C VAL A 84 6.31 -23.16 9.84
N ILE A 85 6.09 -22.70 11.08
CA ILE A 85 4.82 -22.09 11.48
C ILE A 85 4.88 -20.57 11.56
N PHE A 86 6.02 -19.96 11.20
CA PHE A 86 6.17 -18.51 11.24
C PHE A 86 5.89 -17.90 9.85
N PRO A 87 5.01 -16.88 9.72
CA PRO A 87 4.20 -16.24 10.76
C PRO A 87 2.99 -17.10 11.19
N ILE A 88 2.71 -17.09 12.49
CA ILE A 88 1.63 -17.87 13.13
C ILE A 88 0.27 -17.38 12.68
N SER A 89 0.13 -16.07 12.41
CA SER A 89 -1.14 -15.48 11.97
C SER A 89 -1.71 -16.08 10.69
N GLN A 90 -0.88 -16.77 9.90
CA GLN A 90 -1.30 -17.47 8.68
C GLN A 90 -2.10 -18.74 8.98
N PHE A 91 -1.90 -19.33 10.16
CA PHE A 91 -2.60 -20.53 10.60
C PHE A 91 -3.83 -20.21 11.46
N THR A 92 -3.72 -19.21 12.33
CA THR A 92 -4.81 -18.82 13.24
C THR A 92 -4.60 -17.40 13.75
N ARG A 93 -5.67 -16.75 14.22
CA ARG A 93 -5.57 -15.38 14.73
C ARG A 93 -4.84 -15.36 16.07
N VAL A 94 -3.90 -14.43 16.24
CA VAL A 94 -3.11 -14.26 17.46
C VAL A 94 -3.48 -12.93 18.12
N LEU A 95 -3.76 -12.97 19.41
CA LEU A 95 -4.13 -11.81 20.23
C LEU A 95 -3.32 -11.79 21.52
N THR A 96 -3.11 -10.59 22.06
CA THR A 96 -2.69 -10.41 23.45
C THR A 96 -3.88 -10.52 24.41
N LEU A 97 -3.61 -10.77 25.68
CA LEU A 97 -4.64 -10.80 26.72
C LEU A 97 -5.36 -9.44 26.84
N SER A 98 -4.63 -8.34 26.70
CA SER A 98 -5.20 -6.99 26.67
C SER A 98 -6.17 -6.79 25.50
N GLU A 99 -5.78 -7.14 24.27
CA GLU A 99 -6.64 -7.06 23.09
C GLU A 99 -7.86 -7.95 23.20
N TYR A 100 -7.68 -9.20 23.67
CA TYR A 100 -8.80 -10.11 23.89
C TYR A 100 -9.79 -9.50 24.87
N SER A 101 -9.33 -8.88 25.96
CA SER A 101 -10.19 -8.23 26.94
C SER A 101 -10.99 -7.08 26.33
N LEU A 102 -10.40 -6.29 25.43
CA LEU A 102 -11.11 -5.22 24.71
C LEU A 102 -12.19 -5.77 23.77
N LEU A 103 -11.91 -6.87 23.08
CA LEU A 103 -12.83 -7.50 22.13
C LEU A 103 -13.96 -8.30 22.80
N SER A 104 -13.72 -8.77 24.04
CA SER A 104 -14.67 -9.56 24.82
C SER A 104 -15.76 -8.73 25.50
N ASN A 105 -15.64 -7.40 25.49
CA ASN A 105 -16.63 -6.52 26.11
C ASN A 105 -17.85 -6.41 25.18
N ASP A 106 -18.96 -7.02 25.60
CA ASP A 106 -20.20 -7.20 24.81
C ASP A 106 -21.03 -5.90 24.59
N ASP A 107 -20.58 -4.75 25.07
CA ASP A 107 -21.31 -3.46 25.01
C ASP A 107 -21.22 -2.77 23.63
N LEU A 108 -21.41 -3.54 22.57
CA LEU A 108 -21.26 -3.07 21.19
C LEU A 108 -22.64 -2.80 20.58
N GLY A 109 -23.13 -1.58 20.83
CA GLY A 109 -24.41 -1.08 20.34
C GLY A 109 -24.53 -1.09 18.81
N MET A 110 -25.72 -1.38 18.29
CA MET A 110 -26.01 -1.33 16.86
C MET A 110 -25.88 0.11 16.36
N PHE A 111 -24.78 0.43 15.67
CA PHE A 111 -24.60 1.73 15.03
C PHE A 111 -25.45 1.83 13.77
N ASP A 112 -25.78 3.05 13.36
CA ASP A 112 -26.29 3.38 12.03
C ASP A 112 -25.20 3.18 10.97
N ALA A 113 -24.75 1.93 10.83
CA ALA A 113 -23.55 1.52 10.12
C ALA A 113 -23.64 1.80 8.62
N ILE A 114 -24.86 1.83 8.07
CA ILE A 114 -25.09 1.99 6.63
C ILE A 114 -24.70 3.40 6.18
N GLU A 115 -25.06 4.40 6.97
CA GLU A 115 -24.85 5.78 6.56
C GLU A 115 -23.39 6.20 6.72
N LYS A 116 -22.78 5.86 7.86
CA LYS A 116 -21.36 6.09 8.09
C LYS A 116 -20.46 5.32 7.13
N LEU A 117 -20.89 4.15 6.66
CA LEU A 117 -20.14 3.37 5.67
C LEU A 117 -19.90 4.16 4.39
N SER A 118 -20.93 4.83 3.86
CA SER A 118 -20.81 5.66 2.66
C SER A 118 -19.82 6.82 2.86
N ARG A 119 -19.76 7.38 4.08
CA ARG A 119 -18.85 8.47 4.41
C ARG A 119 -17.41 8.02 4.50
N TRP A 120 -17.17 6.93 5.22
CA TRP A 120 -15.86 6.28 5.29
C TRP A 120 -15.37 5.89 3.89
N ALA A 121 -16.26 5.37 3.03
CA ALA A 121 -15.92 5.04 1.66
C ALA A 121 -15.53 6.28 0.84
N CYS A 122 -16.27 7.39 0.92
CA CYS A 122 -15.93 8.64 0.22
C CYS A 122 -14.58 9.22 0.67
N VAL A 123 -14.30 9.23 1.98
CA VAL A 123 -13.02 9.70 2.52
C VAL A 123 -11.88 8.77 2.08
N SER A 124 -12.08 7.44 2.09
CA SER A 124 -11.07 6.48 1.62
C SER A 124 -10.75 6.65 0.13
N VAL A 125 -11.75 6.96 -0.70
CA VAL A 125 -11.54 7.29 -2.12
C VAL A 125 -10.75 8.59 -2.28
N GLY A 126 -11.09 9.62 -1.49
CA GLY A 126 -10.34 10.89 -1.45
C GLY A 126 -8.88 10.69 -1.03
N GLU A 127 -8.63 9.87 0.00
CA GLU A 127 -7.27 9.52 0.43
C GLU A 127 -6.51 8.72 -0.64
N THR A 128 -7.18 7.80 -1.33
CA THR A 128 -6.58 7.03 -2.43
C THR A 128 -6.11 7.94 -3.57
N LEU A 129 -6.90 8.97 -3.89
CA LEU A 129 -6.54 9.99 -4.88
C LEU A 129 -5.37 10.86 -4.40
N ALA A 130 -5.38 11.29 -3.14
CA ALA A 130 -4.28 12.07 -2.55
C ALA A 130 -2.94 11.32 -2.53
N GLN A 131 -2.99 10.00 -2.36
CA GLN A 131 -1.81 9.12 -2.36
C GLN A 131 -1.34 8.72 -3.76
N SER A 132 -2.06 9.12 -4.81
CA SER A 132 -1.63 8.83 -6.18
C SER A 132 -0.56 9.82 -6.65
N GLU A 133 0.62 9.28 -7.00
CA GLU A 133 1.75 10.08 -7.51
C GLU A 133 1.51 10.64 -8.92
N SER A 134 0.59 10.05 -9.69
CA SER A 134 0.23 10.49 -11.04
C SER A 134 -1.21 11.01 -11.08
N SER A 135 -1.54 11.80 -12.12
CA SER A 135 -2.91 12.22 -12.37
C SER A 135 -3.78 11.02 -12.75
N ILE A 136 -4.29 10.30 -11.75
CA ILE A 136 -5.11 9.11 -11.99
C ILE A 136 -6.53 9.55 -12.29
N GLU A 137 -7.03 9.13 -13.44
CA GLU A 137 -8.45 9.22 -13.73
C GLU A 137 -9.19 8.25 -12.81
N LEU A 138 -10.20 8.76 -12.09
CA LEU A 138 -11.01 8.00 -11.13
C LEU A 138 -11.55 6.68 -11.71
N LYS A 139 -11.85 6.66 -13.02
CA LYS A 139 -12.34 5.50 -13.76
C LYS A 139 -11.38 4.30 -13.77
N ASN A 140 -10.08 4.53 -13.54
CA ASN A 140 -9.01 3.54 -13.62
C ASN A 140 -8.40 3.20 -12.25
N ILE A 141 -8.99 3.67 -11.14
CA ILE A 141 -8.48 3.36 -9.80
C ILE A 141 -8.73 1.88 -9.47
N ALA A 142 -7.64 1.14 -9.29
CA ALA A 142 -7.71 -0.22 -8.78
C ALA A 142 -8.15 -0.21 -7.30
N LEU A 143 -9.12 -1.07 -6.95
CA LEU A 143 -9.61 -1.21 -5.58
C LEU A 143 -8.51 -1.57 -4.57
N SER A 144 -7.45 -2.25 -5.02
CA SER A 144 -6.29 -2.58 -4.20
C SER A 144 -5.56 -1.34 -3.65
N ARG A 145 -5.68 -0.17 -4.30
CA ARG A 145 -5.09 1.08 -3.78
C ARG A 145 -5.82 1.58 -2.54
N VAL A 146 -7.13 1.35 -2.44
CA VAL A 146 -7.94 1.69 -1.26
C VAL A 146 -7.46 0.91 -0.03
N LEU A 147 -7.01 -0.34 -0.21
CA LEU A 147 -6.46 -1.18 0.85
C LEU A 147 -5.16 -0.62 1.47
N SER A 148 -4.50 0.34 0.81
CA SER A 148 -3.25 0.95 1.27
C SER A 148 -3.46 2.26 2.06
N THR A 149 -4.71 2.71 2.19
CA THR A 149 -5.10 3.94 2.91
C THR A 149 -5.20 3.73 4.41
N TYR A 150 -4.91 4.77 5.20
CA TYR A 150 -5.08 4.81 6.65
C TYR A 150 -6.55 4.89 7.08
N THR A 151 -7.40 5.55 6.27
CA THR A 151 -8.83 5.64 6.57
C THR A 151 -9.51 4.27 6.59
N LEU A 152 -9.07 3.32 5.76
CA LEU A 152 -9.73 2.02 5.65
C LEU A 152 -9.62 1.17 6.95
N PRO A 153 -8.43 0.95 7.56
CA PRO A 153 -8.33 0.29 8.87
C PRO A 153 -9.11 1.00 9.98
N ILE A 154 -9.09 2.33 10.01
CA ILE A 154 -9.83 3.14 10.99
C ILE A 154 -11.33 2.94 10.84
N ALA A 155 -11.83 3.03 9.60
CA ALA A 155 -13.23 2.81 9.27
C ALA A 155 -13.67 1.39 9.64
N ARG A 156 -12.87 0.37 9.32
CA ARG A 156 -13.17 -1.02 9.69
C ARG A 156 -13.15 -1.22 11.20
N SER A 157 -12.22 -0.61 11.92
CA SER A 157 -12.21 -0.65 13.38
C SER A 157 -13.50 -0.06 13.94
N ASN A 158 -13.95 1.07 13.40
CA ASN A 158 -15.20 1.70 13.83
C ASN A 158 -16.44 0.85 13.50
N ILE A 159 -16.50 0.27 12.30
CA ILE A 159 -17.64 -0.54 11.83
C ILE A 159 -17.72 -1.88 12.56
N ASN A 160 -16.58 -2.55 12.77
CA ASN A 160 -16.55 -3.89 13.35
C ASN A 160 -16.61 -3.88 14.87
N HIS A 161 -15.95 -2.90 15.51
CA HIS A 161 -15.62 -2.99 16.94
C HIS A 161 -16.16 -1.90 17.83
N LEU A 162 -16.81 -0.85 17.29
CA LEU A 162 -17.62 0.20 17.97
C LEU A 162 -17.08 0.89 19.25
N GLY A 163 -15.93 0.49 19.77
CA GLY A 163 -15.31 0.97 20.99
C GLY A 163 -14.23 2.00 20.69
N LEU A 164 -14.22 3.08 21.46
CA LEU A 164 -13.21 4.14 21.35
C LEU A 164 -11.80 3.62 21.64
N ASP A 165 -11.66 2.61 22.49
CA ASP A 165 -10.36 2.04 22.85
C ASP A 165 -9.72 1.30 21.68
N LEU A 166 -10.49 0.55 20.90
CA LEU A 166 -10.00 -0.10 19.68
C LEU A 166 -9.74 0.91 18.57
N PHE A 167 -10.56 1.97 18.47
CA PHE A 167 -10.25 3.08 17.56
C PHE A 167 -8.91 3.74 17.89
N LYS A 168 -8.67 4.07 19.17
CA LYS A 168 -7.39 4.65 19.64
C LYS A 168 -6.22 3.70 19.42
N LEU A 169 -6.38 2.42 19.76
CA LEU A 169 -5.37 1.41 19.52
C LEU A 169 -5.02 1.32 18.03
N CYS A 170 -6.01 1.42 17.14
CA CYS A 170 -5.79 1.39 15.69
C CYS A 170 -4.97 2.61 15.28
N HIS A 171 -5.35 3.79 15.76
CA HIS A 171 -4.66 5.05 15.51
C HIS A 171 -3.19 5.00 15.95
N ASP A 172 -2.92 4.56 17.19
CA ASP A 172 -1.56 4.46 17.75
C ASP A 172 -0.67 3.52 16.93
N ARG A 173 -1.24 2.40 16.47
CA ARG A 173 -0.53 1.42 15.62
C ARG A 173 -0.23 1.98 14.24
N LEU A 174 -1.20 2.68 13.63
CA LEU A 174 -0.97 3.38 12.36
C LEU A 174 0.07 4.49 12.50
N HIS A 175 0.12 5.17 13.63
CA HIS A 175 1.13 6.19 13.91
C HIS A 175 2.54 5.59 14.01
N LYS A 176 2.69 4.39 14.59
CA LYS A 176 3.96 3.65 14.57
C LYS A 176 4.39 3.29 13.15
N ILE A 177 3.45 2.88 12.29
CA ILE A 177 3.73 2.59 10.88
C ILE A 177 4.13 3.84 10.10
N SER A 178 3.44 4.97 10.33
CA SER A 178 3.67 6.20 9.55
C SER A 178 5.07 6.77 9.74
N HIS A 179 5.67 6.55 10.91
CA HIS A 179 7.01 7.00 11.27
C HIS A 179 8.12 6.04 10.80
N ASP A 180 7.77 4.87 10.26
CA ASP A 180 8.74 3.88 9.81
C ASP A 180 9.23 4.16 8.39
N ASN A 181 10.52 4.46 8.26
CA ASN A 181 11.15 4.81 6.99
C ASN A 181 11.38 3.60 6.05
N ARG A 182 11.10 2.37 6.50
CA ARG A 182 11.27 1.15 5.68
C ARG A 182 10.21 0.97 4.61
N PHE A 183 9.07 1.64 4.73
CA PHE A 183 7.96 1.53 3.77
C PHE A 183 7.96 2.73 2.81
N SER A 184 7.28 2.58 1.66
CA SER A 184 7.10 3.71 0.74
C SER A 184 6.42 4.87 1.48
N ARG A 185 7.06 6.06 1.47
CA ARG A 185 6.50 7.26 2.10
C ARG A 185 5.18 7.61 1.42
N ARG A 186 4.16 7.88 2.24
CA ARG A 186 2.86 8.37 1.79
C ARG A 186 2.90 9.90 1.73
N THR A 187 2.19 10.47 0.77
CA THR A 187 2.03 11.93 0.62
C THR A 187 1.27 12.55 1.78
N LEU A 188 0.35 11.78 2.39
CA LEU A 188 -0.45 12.22 3.53
C LEU A 188 0.12 11.68 4.84
N GLN A 189 0.20 12.59 5.81
CA GLN A 189 0.51 12.29 7.20
C GLN A 189 -0.78 11.91 7.96
N LEU A 190 -0.65 11.08 9.01
CA LEU A 190 -1.78 10.55 9.77
C LEU A 190 -2.50 11.67 10.54
N GLU A 191 -1.72 12.64 11.00
CA GLU A 191 -2.14 13.79 11.80
C GLU A 191 -3.09 14.69 10.98
N HIS A 192 -2.88 14.78 9.67
CA HIS A 192 -3.75 15.54 8.77
C HIS A 192 -5.13 14.88 8.56
N LEU A 193 -5.23 13.55 8.72
CA LEU A 193 -6.48 12.81 8.52
C LEU A 193 -7.36 12.77 9.77
N SER A 194 -6.78 12.93 10.97
CA SER A 194 -7.51 12.85 12.23
C SER A 194 -8.71 13.81 12.32
N PRO A 195 -8.60 15.10 11.93
CA PRO A 195 -9.75 16.02 11.90
C PRO A 195 -10.89 15.56 10.98
N VAL A 196 -10.54 14.93 9.84
CA VAL A 196 -11.53 14.42 8.88
C VAL A 196 -12.29 13.24 9.49
N TRP A 197 -11.57 12.33 10.16
CA TRP A 197 -12.19 11.19 10.85
C TRP A 197 -13.13 11.63 11.96
N ASP A 198 -12.77 12.64 12.73
CA ASP A 198 -13.64 13.20 13.77
C ASP A 198 -14.94 13.77 13.20
N ILE A 199 -14.89 14.44 12.04
CA ILE A 199 -16.09 14.94 11.35
C ILE A 199 -16.95 13.77 10.86
N VAL A 200 -16.35 12.70 10.32
CA VAL A 200 -17.10 11.51 9.89
C VAL A 200 -17.81 10.84 11.08
N LEU A 201 -17.14 10.76 12.22
CA LEU A 201 -17.67 10.14 13.44
C LEU A 201 -18.81 10.94 14.07
N ASN A 202 -18.67 12.27 14.13
CA ASN A 202 -19.57 13.14 14.90
C ASN A 202 -20.57 13.94 14.05
N GLY A 203 -20.40 13.99 12.73
CA GLY A 203 -21.25 14.80 11.86
C GLY A 203 -22.69 14.27 11.75
N SER A 204 -23.67 15.18 11.79
CA SER A 204 -25.10 14.87 11.61
C SER A 204 -25.44 14.47 10.18
N SER A 205 -26.46 13.63 10.00
CA SER A 205 -26.82 13.02 8.71
C SER A 205 -27.91 13.66 7.90
N HIS A 206 -27.77 14.94 7.63
CA HIS A 206 -28.68 15.60 6.71
C HIS A 206 -28.05 15.62 5.33
N GLU A 207 -28.76 15.07 4.33
CA GLU A 207 -28.41 15.30 2.91
C GLU A 207 -28.49 16.80 2.66
N ASN A 208 -27.33 17.42 2.54
CA ASN A 208 -27.23 18.86 2.37
C ASN A 208 -27.19 19.20 0.86
N SER A 209 -27.66 20.39 0.51
CA SER A 209 -27.37 20.93 -0.83
C SER A 209 -25.84 21.07 -1.02
N ALA A 210 -25.37 21.16 -2.27
CA ALA A 210 -23.94 21.32 -2.55
C ALA A 210 -23.33 22.50 -1.78
N SER A 211 -24.03 23.63 -1.74
CA SER A 211 -23.58 24.83 -1.04
C SER A 211 -23.58 24.64 0.47
N ASP A 212 -24.64 24.06 1.03
CA ASP A 212 -24.77 23.86 2.47
C ASP A 212 -23.70 22.90 2.99
N ALA A 213 -23.44 21.80 2.28
CA ALA A 213 -22.37 20.86 2.61
C ALA A 213 -20.99 21.54 2.59
N VAL A 214 -20.73 22.38 1.58
CA VAL A 214 -19.48 23.14 1.47
C VAL A 214 -19.30 24.08 2.66
N TYR A 215 -20.29 24.91 2.98
CA TYR A 215 -20.15 25.86 4.09
C TYR A 215 -20.06 25.16 5.44
N LEU A 216 -20.80 24.05 5.62
CA LEU A 216 -20.71 23.22 6.81
C LEU A 216 -19.29 22.65 6.99
N MET A 217 -18.71 22.08 5.92
CA MET A 217 -17.35 21.52 5.99
C MET A 217 -16.29 22.60 6.20
N LEU A 218 -16.46 23.80 5.65
CA LEU A 218 -15.55 24.93 5.91
C LEU A 218 -15.64 25.45 7.34
N ASP A 219 -16.84 25.45 7.95
CA ASP A 219 -16.99 25.80 9.37
C ASP A 219 -16.31 24.76 10.27
N TYR A 220 -16.50 23.46 9.98
CA TYR A 220 -15.77 22.40 10.68
C TYR A 220 -14.26 22.56 10.51
N ALA A 221 -13.77 22.69 9.28
CA ALA A 221 -12.35 22.86 9.00
C ALA A 221 -11.75 24.06 9.75
N SER A 222 -12.47 25.18 9.81
CA SER A 222 -12.02 26.40 10.52
C SER A 222 -11.84 26.19 12.03
N LYS A 223 -12.59 25.26 12.66
CA LYS A 223 -12.43 24.92 14.08
C LYS A 223 -11.13 24.16 14.33
N TYR A 224 -10.80 23.22 13.44
CA TYR A 224 -9.58 22.39 13.56
C TYR A 224 -8.31 23.14 13.19
N THR A 225 -8.37 24.07 12.24
CA THR A 225 -7.19 24.82 11.77
C THR A 225 -6.90 26.08 12.61
N SER A 226 -7.66 26.31 13.68
CA SER A 226 -7.55 27.50 14.55
C SER A 226 -6.18 27.70 15.21
N GLY A 227 -5.32 26.67 15.25
CA GLY A 227 -3.93 26.76 15.74
C GLY A 227 -2.92 27.35 14.75
N TYR A 228 -3.21 27.36 13.43
CA TYR A 228 -2.31 27.87 12.37
C TYR A 228 -2.67 29.29 11.91
N ARG A 229 -3.38 30.03 12.77
CA ARG A 229 -4.31 31.11 12.38
C ARG A 229 -3.64 32.50 12.38
N LYS A 230 -4.02 33.34 11.41
CA LYS A 230 -4.12 34.81 11.61
C LYS A 230 -5.53 35.09 12.17
N PRO A 231 -5.67 35.78 13.32
CA PRO A 231 -6.86 35.76 14.19
C PRO A 231 -8.23 36.06 13.54
N ASP A 232 -8.27 36.65 12.34
CA ASP A 232 -9.51 37.14 11.70
C ASP A 232 -9.94 36.42 10.41
N GLU A 233 -9.17 35.48 9.86
CA GLU A 233 -9.50 34.90 8.55
C GLU A 233 -10.35 33.61 8.68
N LYS A 234 -11.58 33.64 8.16
CA LYS A 234 -12.44 32.45 8.03
C LYS A 234 -12.34 31.85 6.63
N LEU A 235 -12.18 30.53 6.53
CA LEU A 235 -12.09 29.82 5.23
C LEU A 235 -13.32 30.06 4.35
N SER A 236 -14.51 30.17 4.97
CA SER A 236 -15.76 30.49 4.28
C SER A 236 -15.76 31.88 3.64
N GLU A 237 -15.10 32.86 4.25
CA GLU A 237 -14.98 34.23 3.71
C GLU A 237 -14.05 34.26 2.50
N VAL A 238 -12.97 33.48 2.54
CA VAL A 238 -12.03 33.34 1.41
C VAL A 238 -12.75 32.78 0.19
N LEU A 239 -13.57 31.74 0.38
CA LEU A 239 -14.40 31.21 -0.70
C LEU A 239 -15.47 32.21 -1.16
N ALA A 240 -16.12 32.91 -0.22
CA ALA A 240 -17.20 33.85 -0.51
C ALA A 240 -16.73 35.10 -1.29
N LYS A 241 -15.46 35.51 -1.17
CA LYS A 241 -14.87 36.60 -1.97
C LYS A 241 -14.86 36.29 -3.47
N ASN A 242 -14.90 35.01 -3.86
CA ASN A 242 -14.89 34.61 -5.25
C ASN A 242 -16.32 34.43 -5.79
N VAL A 243 -16.94 35.54 -6.19
CA VAL A 243 -18.35 35.60 -6.67
C VAL A 243 -18.59 34.68 -7.87
N LEU A 244 -17.58 34.46 -8.72
CA LEU A 244 -17.67 33.63 -9.92
C LEU A 244 -18.05 32.18 -9.62
N LEU A 245 -17.67 31.63 -8.45
CA LEU A 245 -18.02 30.26 -8.04
C LEU A 245 -19.53 30.06 -7.81
N ARG A 246 -20.29 31.15 -7.62
CA ARG A 246 -21.76 31.13 -7.45
C ARG A 246 -22.52 31.34 -8.77
N SER A 247 -21.82 31.60 -9.87
CA SER A 247 -22.44 31.79 -11.18
C SER A 247 -23.18 30.54 -11.65
N ASP A 248 -24.18 30.74 -12.50
CA ASP A 248 -24.86 29.67 -13.23
C ASP A 248 -24.02 29.14 -14.41
N SER A 249 -23.14 29.96 -15.00
CA SER A 249 -22.21 29.52 -16.04
C SER A 249 -21.10 28.65 -15.45
N ILE A 250 -20.88 27.49 -16.08
CA ILE A 250 -19.81 26.58 -15.69
C ILE A 250 -18.43 27.17 -15.99
N GLU A 251 -18.30 27.89 -17.10
CA GLU A 251 -17.10 28.58 -17.53
C GLU A 251 -16.68 29.64 -16.51
N GLU A 252 -17.64 30.45 -16.05
CA GLU A 252 -17.39 31.45 -15.00
C GLU A 252 -16.94 30.80 -13.70
N ARG A 253 -17.57 29.70 -13.27
CA ARG A 253 -17.12 28.96 -12.08
C ARG A 253 -15.71 28.41 -12.23
N VAL A 254 -15.36 27.86 -13.39
CA VAL A 254 -14.00 27.36 -13.68
C VAL A 254 -12.98 28.51 -13.66
N MET A 255 -13.31 29.68 -14.22
CA MET A 255 -12.47 30.88 -14.12
C MET A 255 -12.28 31.32 -12.67
N GLY A 256 -13.35 31.30 -11.87
CA GLY A 256 -13.30 31.56 -10.43
C GLY A 256 -12.35 30.62 -9.70
N PHE A 257 -12.44 29.32 -9.97
CA PHE A 257 -11.53 28.32 -9.40
C PHE A 257 -10.07 28.53 -9.81
N ASN A 258 -9.79 28.79 -11.10
CA ASN A 258 -8.43 29.02 -11.56
C ASN A 258 -7.80 30.27 -10.91
N LYS A 259 -8.59 31.33 -10.72
CA LYS A 259 -8.14 32.53 -10.01
C LYS A 259 -7.80 32.20 -8.54
N LEU A 260 -8.71 31.54 -7.84
CA LEU A 260 -8.54 31.17 -6.43
C LEU A 260 -7.36 30.22 -6.21
N SER A 261 -7.23 29.20 -7.07
CA SER A 261 -6.13 28.22 -6.96
C SER A 261 -4.77 28.87 -7.22
N THR A 262 -4.68 29.80 -8.18
CA THR A 262 -3.45 30.56 -8.43
C THR A 262 -3.08 31.43 -7.23
N GLU A 263 -4.05 32.11 -6.60
CA GLU A 263 -3.82 32.91 -5.39
C GLU A 263 -3.28 32.05 -4.23
N ILE A 264 -3.84 30.85 -4.01
CA ILE A 264 -3.43 29.94 -2.94
C ILE A 264 -2.08 29.26 -3.25
N ILE A 265 -1.82 28.84 -4.48
CA ILE A 265 -0.54 28.20 -4.87
C ILE A 265 0.63 29.16 -4.76
N ASN A 266 0.40 30.46 -4.95
CA ASN A 266 1.43 31.48 -4.77
C ASN A 266 1.84 31.69 -3.30
N LEU A 267 1.14 31.06 -2.34
CA LEU A 267 1.57 31.00 -0.94
C LEU A 267 2.79 30.08 -0.83
N LYS A 268 3.80 30.53 -0.07
CA LYS A 268 5.12 29.88 -0.07
C LYS A 268 5.28 28.76 0.96
N SER A 269 4.39 28.63 1.94
CA SER A 269 4.54 27.64 3.02
C SER A 269 3.58 26.46 2.87
N GLU A 270 4.10 25.24 3.08
CA GLU A 270 3.32 23.99 3.04
C GLU A 270 2.20 23.98 4.09
N SER A 271 2.44 24.57 5.26
CA SER A 271 1.43 24.72 6.31
C SER A 271 0.25 25.60 5.87
N GLU A 272 0.50 26.69 5.13
CA GLU A 272 -0.57 27.53 4.57
C GLU A 272 -1.32 26.79 3.46
N LEU A 273 -0.62 26.06 2.60
CA LEU A 273 -1.26 25.26 1.55
C LEU A 273 -2.21 24.20 2.15
N ASN A 274 -1.77 23.51 3.21
CA ASN A 274 -2.61 22.55 3.93
C ASN A 274 -3.81 23.24 4.62
N PHE A 275 -3.63 24.44 5.17
CA PHE A 275 -4.70 25.25 5.76
C PHE A 275 -5.80 25.58 4.74
N TYR A 276 -5.43 25.94 3.50
CA TYR A 276 -6.40 26.27 2.43
C TYR A 276 -6.90 25.05 1.63
N SER A 277 -6.44 23.84 1.95
CA SER A 277 -6.90 22.61 1.29
C SER A 277 -8.44 22.40 1.29
N PRO A 278 -9.19 22.74 2.37
CA PRO A 278 -10.65 22.62 2.36
C PRO A 278 -11.31 23.62 1.40
N VAL A 279 -10.72 24.81 1.25
CA VAL A 279 -11.23 25.87 0.35
C VAL A 279 -11.08 25.47 -1.11
N ILE A 280 -9.92 24.89 -1.45
CA ILE A 280 -9.68 24.34 -2.79
C ILE A 280 -10.67 23.21 -3.11
N ALA A 281 -10.86 22.27 -2.18
CA ALA A 281 -11.82 21.18 -2.33
C ALA A 281 -13.25 21.69 -2.53
N ALA A 282 -13.66 22.64 -1.69
CA ALA A 282 -14.96 23.31 -1.77
C ALA A 282 -15.18 24.04 -3.10
N ALA A 283 -14.17 24.76 -3.59
CA ALA A 283 -14.26 25.47 -4.86
C ALA A 283 -14.49 24.50 -6.02
N VAL A 284 -13.74 23.40 -6.11
CA VAL A 284 -13.96 22.38 -7.15
C VAL A 284 -15.35 21.76 -7.05
N PHE A 285 -15.81 21.46 -5.84
CA PHE A 285 -17.14 20.89 -5.62
C PHE A 285 -18.26 21.85 -6.08
N LEU A 286 -18.13 23.15 -5.83
CA LEU A 286 -19.08 24.17 -6.29
C LEU A 286 -19.06 24.34 -7.82
N VAL A 287 -17.90 24.24 -8.48
CA VAL A 287 -17.80 24.29 -9.94
C VAL A 287 -18.71 23.22 -10.57
N GLY A 288 -18.64 21.99 -10.06
CA GLY A 288 -19.44 20.87 -10.54
C GLY A 288 -20.84 20.77 -9.95
N ARG A 289 -21.17 21.55 -8.91
CA ARG A 289 -22.34 21.37 -8.04
C ARG A 289 -22.47 19.92 -7.54
N GLY A 290 -21.33 19.30 -7.25
CA GLY A 290 -21.20 17.86 -7.06
C GLY A 290 -19.80 17.38 -7.42
N THR A 291 -19.68 16.08 -7.68
CA THR A 291 -18.36 15.43 -7.87
C THR A 291 -17.80 15.44 -9.30
N SER A 292 -18.60 15.90 -10.27
CA SER A 292 -18.30 15.87 -11.71
C SER A 292 -17.00 16.56 -12.13
N HIS A 293 -16.53 17.54 -11.36
CA HIS A 293 -15.36 18.36 -11.68
C HIS A 293 -14.10 18.01 -10.87
N LEU A 294 -14.10 16.86 -10.18
CA LEU A 294 -12.95 16.37 -9.42
C LEU A 294 -11.61 16.49 -10.17
N PHE A 295 -11.61 16.25 -11.49
CA PHE A 295 -10.41 16.31 -12.33
C PHE A 295 -9.67 17.65 -12.28
N LEU A 296 -10.31 18.75 -11.86
CA LEU A 296 -9.66 20.04 -11.64
C LEU A 296 -8.60 19.96 -10.53
N LEU A 297 -8.77 19.08 -9.54
CA LEU A 297 -7.78 18.84 -8.50
C LEU A 297 -6.52 18.16 -9.05
N ASN A 298 -6.57 17.43 -10.16
CA ASN A 298 -5.40 16.74 -10.70
C ASN A 298 -4.24 17.69 -11.05
N LYS A 299 -4.53 18.96 -11.34
CA LYS A 299 -3.51 19.98 -11.66
C LYS A 299 -2.73 20.47 -10.43
N ILE A 300 -3.33 20.34 -9.24
CA ILE A 300 -2.84 20.95 -8.00
C ILE A 300 -2.65 19.94 -6.87
N GLY A 301 -3.16 18.71 -7.06
CA GLY A 301 -3.20 17.66 -6.06
C GLY A 301 -1.84 17.14 -5.63
N GLY A 302 -0.80 17.31 -6.46
CA GLY A 302 0.58 17.05 -6.07
C GLY A 302 1.12 18.06 -5.05
N LEU A 303 0.62 19.30 -5.06
CA LEU A 303 0.99 20.36 -4.11
C LEU A 303 0.10 20.38 -2.87
N ILE A 304 -1.20 20.06 -3.03
CA ILE A 304 -2.19 20.08 -1.95
C ILE A 304 -2.96 18.74 -1.92
N PRO A 305 -2.33 17.62 -1.52
CA PRO A 305 -2.97 16.30 -1.54
C PRO A 305 -4.23 16.23 -0.66
N MET A 306 -4.23 16.97 0.45
CA MET A 306 -5.33 16.98 1.41
C MET A 306 -6.65 17.53 0.80
N ALA A 307 -6.59 18.27 -0.31
CA ALA A 307 -7.78 18.74 -1.01
C ALA A 307 -8.64 17.58 -1.52
N PHE A 308 -8.05 16.45 -1.94
CA PHE A 308 -8.82 15.27 -2.34
C PHE A 308 -9.57 14.63 -1.18
N VAL A 309 -8.97 14.61 0.01
CA VAL A 309 -9.60 14.06 1.22
C VAL A 309 -10.79 14.92 1.63
N TRP A 310 -10.60 16.25 1.67
CA TRP A 310 -11.70 17.19 1.95
C TRP A 310 -12.81 17.14 0.89
N PHE A 311 -12.45 16.94 -0.38
CA PHE A 311 -13.44 16.74 -1.44
C PHE A 311 -14.27 15.47 -1.19
N GLY A 312 -13.62 14.38 -0.80
CA GLY A 312 -14.29 13.14 -0.40
C GLY A 312 -15.20 13.34 0.81
N LEU A 313 -14.76 14.13 1.79
CA LEU A 313 -15.59 14.48 2.94
C LEU A 313 -16.82 15.30 2.53
N ILE A 314 -16.68 16.36 1.72
CA ILE A 314 -17.82 17.16 1.23
C ILE A 314 -18.81 16.26 0.47
N ALA A 315 -18.31 15.41 -0.44
CA ALA A 315 -19.14 14.47 -1.18
C ALA A 315 -19.92 13.53 -0.26
N SER A 316 -19.34 13.13 0.88
CA SER A 316 -20.02 12.26 1.84
C SER A 316 -21.25 12.89 2.49
N PHE A 317 -21.28 14.22 2.67
CA PHE A 317 -22.40 14.94 3.31
C PHE A 317 -23.47 15.43 2.32
N THR A 318 -23.20 15.33 1.01
CA THR A 318 -24.22 15.60 -0.03
C THR A 318 -24.99 14.36 -0.48
N GLY A 319 -24.39 13.18 -0.30
CA GLY A 319 -24.98 11.92 -0.72
C GLY A 319 -24.99 11.68 -2.24
N PRO A 320 -25.49 10.50 -2.67
CA PRO A 320 -25.33 9.96 -4.01
C PRO A 320 -26.03 10.75 -5.12
N LYS A 321 -26.99 11.62 -4.79
CA LYS A 321 -27.70 12.45 -5.78
C LYS A 321 -26.79 13.45 -6.50
N LEU A 322 -25.71 13.89 -5.83
CA LEU A 322 -24.73 14.83 -6.39
C LEU A 322 -23.42 14.11 -6.80
N TRP A 323 -23.43 12.78 -6.82
CA TRP A 323 -22.30 11.98 -7.25
C TRP A 323 -22.37 11.69 -8.74
N ASP A 324 -21.28 11.97 -9.46
CA ASP A 324 -21.14 11.50 -10.82
C ASP A 324 -20.94 9.97 -10.84
N VAL A 325 -21.18 9.36 -11.99
CA VAL A 325 -21.16 7.89 -12.13
C VAL A 325 -19.80 7.29 -11.78
N THR A 326 -18.70 7.99 -12.06
CA THR A 326 -17.35 7.50 -11.77
C THR A 326 -17.06 7.55 -10.27
N TRP A 327 -17.47 8.62 -9.58
CA TRP A 327 -17.40 8.72 -8.13
C TRP A 327 -18.25 7.67 -7.45
N LEU A 328 -19.51 7.52 -7.85
CA LEU A 328 -20.41 6.50 -7.30
C LEU A 328 -19.81 5.10 -7.41
N ARG A 329 -19.23 4.74 -8.56
CA ARG A 329 -18.58 3.43 -8.76
C ARG A 329 -17.40 3.23 -7.82
N ALA A 330 -16.53 4.23 -7.69
CA ALA A 330 -15.37 4.17 -6.80
C ALA A 330 -15.80 4.00 -5.33
N VAL A 331 -16.79 4.80 -4.89
CA VAL A 331 -17.35 4.72 -3.53
C VAL A 331 -18.01 3.37 -3.28
N LYS A 332 -18.80 2.82 -4.21
CA LYS A 332 -19.39 1.47 -4.06
C LYS A 332 -18.33 0.36 -4.01
N GLY A 333 -17.22 0.55 -4.71
CA GLY A 333 -16.05 -0.30 -4.60
C GLY A 333 -15.44 -0.27 -3.20
N ALA A 334 -15.20 0.92 -2.64
CA ALA A 334 -14.69 1.08 -1.29
C ALA A 334 -15.68 0.58 -0.22
N GLU A 335 -16.99 0.83 -0.38
CA GLU A 335 -18.04 0.27 0.48
C GLU A 335 -17.97 -1.25 0.54
N LYS A 336 -17.72 -1.94 -0.59
CA LYS A 336 -17.59 -3.40 -0.62
C LYS A 336 -16.43 -3.87 0.27
N LEU A 337 -15.32 -3.12 0.32
CA LEU A 337 -14.18 -3.44 1.19
C LEU A 337 -14.51 -3.20 2.67
N LEU A 338 -15.37 -2.23 2.99
CA LEU A 338 -15.80 -1.92 4.35
C LEU A 338 -16.89 -2.86 4.88
N LYS A 339 -17.76 -3.39 3.99
CA LYS A 339 -18.89 -4.28 4.35
C LYS A 339 -18.49 -5.71 4.74
N ASN A 340 -17.22 -6.08 4.58
CA ASN A 340 -16.79 -7.44 4.82
C ASN A 340 -17.02 -7.79 6.30
N LYS A 341 -17.90 -8.77 6.57
CA LYS A 341 -18.25 -9.15 7.94
C LYS A 341 -17.00 -9.71 8.62
N PHE A 342 -16.71 -9.19 9.80
CA PHE A 342 -15.64 -9.69 10.64
C PHE A 342 -16.18 -10.79 11.58
N GLU A 343 -15.51 -11.94 11.57
CA GLU A 343 -15.77 -13.05 12.49
C GLU A 343 -14.48 -13.37 13.24
N LEU A 344 -14.54 -13.38 14.58
CA LEU A 344 -13.36 -13.57 15.43
C LEU A 344 -12.76 -14.98 15.28
N ASP A 345 -13.58 -15.97 14.93
CA ASP A 345 -13.17 -17.37 14.75
C ASP A 345 -12.54 -17.65 13.38
N SER A 346 -12.56 -16.68 12.46
CA SER A 346 -12.00 -16.83 11.12
C SER A 346 -10.50 -16.54 11.09
N ILE A 347 -9.76 -17.26 10.22
CA ILE A 347 -8.34 -17.01 9.97
C ILE A 347 -8.17 -15.59 9.41
N SER A 348 -7.07 -14.94 9.78
CA SER A 348 -6.73 -13.61 9.27
C SER A 348 -6.53 -13.67 7.75
N GLN A 349 -7.04 -12.65 7.04
CA GLN A 349 -6.75 -12.46 5.60
C GLN A 349 -5.46 -11.70 5.37
N ALA A 350 -4.76 -11.31 6.45
CA ALA A 350 -3.47 -10.62 6.38
C ALA A 350 -2.30 -11.60 6.28
N ASP A 351 -1.17 -11.12 5.78
CA ASP A 351 0.06 -11.91 5.74
C ASP A 351 0.61 -12.12 7.15
N ILE A 352 0.51 -11.07 7.99
CA ILE A 352 0.95 -11.02 9.39
C ILE A 352 -0.02 -10.25 10.28
N CYS A 353 -0.08 -10.58 11.57
CA CYS A 353 -0.81 -9.76 12.55
C CYS A 353 0.04 -8.61 13.09
N TRP A 354 -0.60 -7.65 13.76
CA TRP A 354 0.10 -6.51 14.38
C TRP A 354 1.21 -6.94 15.35
N LEU A 355 0.99 -7.98 16.15
CA LEU A 355 1.96 -8.41 17.17
C LEU A 355 3.27 -8.86 16.51
N GLU A 356 3.17 -9.77 15.55
CA GLU A 356 4.30 -10.22 14.74
C GLU A 356 4.95 -9.07 14.00
N PHE A 357 4.15 -8.21 13.38
CA PHE A 357 4.66 -7.04 12.67
C PHE A 357 5.45 -6.11 13.59
N SER A 358 4.90 -5.74 14.75
CA SER A 358 5.55 -4.83 15.70
C SER A 358 6.86 -5.40 16.23
N TRP A 359 6.90 -6.71 16.52
CA TRP A 359 8.12 -7.41 16.90
C TRP A 359 9.15 -7.44 15.76
N LEU A 360 8.71 -7.73 14.53
CA LEU A 360 9.55 -7.69 13.33
C LEU A 360 10.14 -6.28 13.12
N LEU A 361 9.37 -5.23 13.39
CA LEU A 361 9.87 -3.87 13.26
C LEU A 361 11.02 -3.56 14.24
N GLU A 362 11.04 -4.18 15.42
CA GLU A 362 12.09 -4.00 16.43
C GLU A 362 13.31 -4.87 16.16
N VAL A 363 13.10 -6.12 15.70
CA VAL A 363 14.16 -7.10 15.47
C VAL A 363 14.87 -6.88 14.14
N PHE A 364 14.11 -6.69 13.07
CA PHE A 364 14.67 -6.51 11.74
C PHE A 364 15.03 -5.04 11.53
N LYS A 365 16.23 -4.79 11.04
CA LYS A 365 16.69 -3.44 10.68
C LYS A 365 16.61 -3.18 9.18
N SER A 366 16.47 -4.24 8.39
CA SER A 366 16.54 -4.19 6.93
C SER A 366 15.18 -4.54 6.29
N VAL A 367 14.97 -4.08 5.06
CA VAL A 367 13.73 -4.34 4.31
C VAL A 367 13.78 -5.70 3.62
N GLU A 368 14.97 -6.22 3.35
CA GLU A 368 15.19 -7.52 2.72
C GLU A 368 14.54 -8.66 3.54
N GLU A 369 14.66 -8.62 4.86
CA GLU A 369 14.06 -9.63 5.74
C GLU A 369 12.52 -9.61 5.67
N LEU A 370 11.92 -8.43 5.52
CA LEU A 370 10.47 -8.28 5.29
C LEU A 370 10.06 -8.75 3.88
N ASN A 371 10.99 -8.72 2.92
CA ASN A 371 10.74 -9.21 1.58
C ASN A 371 10.72 -10.74 1.48
N GLU A 372 11.41 -11.44 2.38
CA GLU A 372 11.50 -12.91 2.42
C GLU A 372 10.31 -13.58 3.13
N LEU A 373 9.50 -12.81 3.86
CA LEU A 373 8.30 -13.34 4.51
C LEU A 373 7.34 -13.95 3.48
N PRO A 374 6.64 -15.05 3.84
CA PRO A 374 5.58 -15.61 3.00
C PRO A 374 4.46 -14.58 2.88
N LYS A 375 4.22 -14.08 1.66
CA LYS A 375 3.24 -13.05 1.37
C LYS A 375 2.28 -13.51 0.28
N MET A 376 1.03 -13.09 0.38
CA MET A 376 0.03 -13.26 -0.67
C MET A 376 0.39 -12.47 -1.94
N LEU A 377 1.06 -11.32 -1.77
CA LEU A 377 1.50 -10.46 -2.86
C LEU A 377 3.00 -10.13 -2.74
N PRO A 378 3.79 -10.21 -3.83
CA PRO A 378 5.26 -10.16 -3.74
C PRO A 378 5.82 -8.82 -3.23
N LYS A 379 5.18 -7.69 -3.57
CA LYS A 379 5.65 -6.32 -3.25
C LYS A 379 4.80 -5.61 -2.19
N THR A 380 3.86 -6.32 -1.56
CA THR A 380 2.93 -5.76 -0.59
C THR A 380 2.85 -6.66 0.61
N LEU A 381 3.00 -6.08 1.80
CA LEU A 381 2.79 -6.75 3.07
C LEU A 381 1.43 -6.33 3.63
N SER A 382 0.52 -7.28 3.77
CA SER A 382 -0.77 -7.08 4.41
C SER A 382 -0.63 -7.30 5.91
N VAL A 383 -0.92 -6.27 6.71
CA VAL A 383 -0.85 -6.32 8.18
C VAL A 383 -2.24 -6.15 8.77
N GLU A 384 -2.66 -7.08 9.63
CA GLU A 384 -3.87 -6.92 10.44
C GLU A 384 -3.56 -6.00 11.63
N ILE A 385 -3.92 -4.71 11.51
CA ILE A 385 -3.64 -3.67 12.51
C ILE A 385 -4.43 -3.92 13.79
N ILE A 386 -5.68 -4.32 13.64
CA ILE A 386 -6.60 -4.82 14.67
C ILE A 386 -7.38 -5.95 14.01
N PRO A 387 -7.87 -6.97 14.75
CA PRO A 387 -8.67 -8.03 14.17
C PRO A 387 -9.73 -7.53 13.17
N GLY A 388 -9.72 -8.03 11.93
CA GLY A 388 -10.64 -7.61 10.86
C GLY A 388 -10.29 -6.30 10.15
N SER A 389 -9.29 -5.56 10.61
CA SER A 389 -8.85 -4.29 10.04
C SER A 389 -7.43 -4.41 9.49
N THR A 390 -7.32 -4.51 8.17
CA THR A 390 -6.05 -4.77 7.47
C THR A 390 -5.56 -3.51 6.75
N LEU A 391 -4.24 -3.32 6.76
CA LEU A 391 -3.54 -2.29 5.99
C LEU A 391 -2.53 -2.94 5.05
N HIS A 392 -2.55 -2.54 3.78
CA HIS A 392 -1.57 -2.99 2.80
C HIS A 392 -0.39 -2.01 2.76
N LEU A 393 0.79 -2.49 3.10
CA LEU A 393 2.03 -1.75 3.07
C LEU A 393 2.82 -2.11 1.82
N ARG A 394 3.16 -1.11 1.02
CA ARG A 394 4.06 -1.31 -0.12
C ARG A 394 5.49 -1.39 0.39
N LEU A 395 6.12 -2.54 0.16
CA LEU A 395 7.55 -2.70 0.43
C LEU A 395 8.33 -2.01 -0.70
N PRO A 396 9.36 -1.21 -0.39
CA PRO A 396 10.29 -0.76 -1.40
C PRO A 396 11.09 -1.98 -1.87
N GLY A 397 10.56 -2.65 -2.89
CA GLY A 397 11.34 -3.58 -3.71
C GLY A 397 12.12 -2.78 -4.74
N GLN A 398 13.33 -3.27 -5.07
CA GLN A 398 14.23 -2.75 -6.11
C GLN A 398 13.44 -1.95 -7.15
N SER A 399 13.62 -0.63 -7.13
CA SER A 399 12.86 0.31 -7.94
C SER A 399 12.74 -0.20 -9.38
N GLN A 400 11.66 0.13 -10.09
CA GLN A 400 11.64 -0.08 -11.55
C GLN A 400 12.87 0.54 -12.22
N GLU A 401 13.54 1.52 -11.59
CA GLU A 401 14.86 2.02 -12.00
C GLU A 401 16.02 1.03 -11.80
N GLN A 402 16.03 0.14 -10.80
CA GLN A 402 17.02 -0.92 -10.65
C GLN A 402 16.74 -2.08 -11.59
N GLU A 403 15.49 -2.51 -11.76
CA GLU A 403 15.14 -3.50 -12.81
C GLU A 403 15.37 -2.93 -14.23
N ALA A 404 15.09 -1.64 -14.46
CA ALA A 404 15.39 -0.97 -15.73
C ALA A 404 16.89 -0.68 -15.89
N LYS A 405 17.65 -0.38 -14.84
CA LYS A 405 19.11 -0.30 -14.89
C LYS A 405 19.72 -1.67 -15.16
N ILE A 406 19.24 -2.73 -14.52
CA ILE A 406 19.70 -4.10 -14.78
C ILE A 406 19.34 -4.52 -16.21
N LYS A 407 18.11 -4.23 -16.69
CA LYS A 407 17.74 -4.49 -18.09
C LYS A 407 18.53 -3.64 -19.09
N ASN A 408 18.82 -2.37 -18.76
CA ASN A 408 19.62 -1.49 -19.60
C ASN A 408 21.10 -1.90 -19.60
N ASP A 409 21.65 -2.33 -18.47
CA ASP A 409 23.03 -2.81 -18.34
C ASP A 409 23.21 -4.15 -19.06
N VAL A 410 22.22 -5.05 -18.98
CA VAL A 410 22.18 -6.28 -19.78
C VAL A 410 22.09 -5.94 -21.28
N SER A 411 21.21 -5.02 -21.67
CA SER A 411 21.07 -4.58 -23.08
C SER A 411 22.31 -3.85 -23.61
N MET A 412 23.00 -3.04 -22.80
CA MET A 412 24.26 -2.40 -23.18
C MET A 412 25.40 -3.41 -23.29
N ARG A 413 25.45 -4.41 -22.40
CA ARG A 413 26.44 -5.50 -22.48
C ARG A 413 26.22 -6.38 -23.70
N GLU A 414 24.98 -6.66 -24.07
CA GLU A 414 24.63 -7.38 -25.30
C GLU A 414 25.05 -6.60 -26.55
N ARG A 415 24.76 -5.29 -26.62
CA ARG A 415 25.23 -4.44 -27.73
C ARG A 415 26.75 -4.36 -27.82
N ALA A 416 27.45 -4.25 -26.68
CA ALA A 416 28.90 -4.26 -26.66
C ALA A 416 29.49 -5.60 -27.16
N LEU A 417 28.80 -6.71 -26.88
CA LEU A 417 29.15 -8.04 -27.39
C LEU A 417 28.90 -8.15 -28.90
N GLU A 418 27.77 -7.66 -29.41
CA GLU A 418 27.47 -7.59 -30.84
C GLU A 418 28.49 -6.73 -31.60
N ASP A 419 28.88 -5.58 -31.05
CA ASP A 419 29.91 -4.72 -31.61
C ASP A 419 31.28 -5.40 -31.61
N ALA A 420 31.66 -6.07 -30.52
CA ALA A 420 32.92 -6.81 -30.46
C ALA A 420 32.95 -7.97 -31.47
N LEU A 421 31.85 -8.71 -31.62
CA LEU A 421 31.72 -9.78 -32.61
C LEU A 421 31.78 -9.23 -34.04
N SER A 422 31.10 -8.12 -34.34
CA SER A 422 31.15 -7.50 -35.68
C SER A 422 32.55 -6.99 -36.02
N GLN A 423 33.28 -6.42 -35.06
CA GLN A 423 34.68 -6.05 -35.23
C GLN A 423 35.57 -7.27 -35.50
N LEU A 424 35.35 -8.37 -34.77
CA LEU A 424 36.10 -9.61 -34.94
C LEU A 424 35.83 -10.25 -36.32
N PHE A 425 34.58 -10.25 -36.79
CA PHE A 425 34.23 -10.66 -38.15
C PHE A 425 34.87 -9.76 -39.21
N SER A 426 34.89 -8.44 -38.99
CA SER A 426 35.54 -7.50 -39.92
C SER A 426 37.06 -7.71 -40.00
N LEU A 427 37.69 -8.01 -38.87
CA LEU A 427 39.12 -8.34 -38.78
C LEU A 427 39.42 -9.68 -39.44
N SER A 428 38.59 -10.69 -39.20
CA SER A 428 38.68 -12.01 -39.84
C SER A 428 38.58 -11.89 -41.36
N ASN A 429 37.60 -11.14 -41.87
CA ASN A 429 37.44 -10.91 -43.31
C ASN A 429 38.64 -10.15 -43.89
N LYS A 430 39.15 -9.12 -43.20
CA LYS A 430 40.37 -8.41 -43.64
C LYS A 430 41.61 -9.32 -43.66
N LEU A 431 41.75 -10.20 -42.68
CA LEU A 431 42.81 -11.20 -42.65
C LEU A 431 42.67 -12.21 -43.79
N GLN A 432 41.45 -12.69 -44.04
CA GLN A 432 41.13 -13.56 -45.17
C GLN A 432 41.50 -12.90 -46.50
N ASP A 433 41.15 -11.63 -46.68
CA ASP A 433 41.48 -10.84 -47.87
C ASP A 433 42.99 -10.65 -48.03
N GLN A 434 43.71 -10.40 -46.93
CA GLN A 434 45.17 -10.32 -46.96
C GLN A 434 45.82 -11.66 -47.29
N VAL A 435 45.35 -12.76 -46.70
CA VAL A 435 45.83 -14.12 -47.00
C VAL A 435 45.57 -14.46 -48.46
N ASN A 436 44.38 -14.16 -48.98
CA ASN A 436 44.04 -14.36 -50.39
C ASN A 436 44.93 -13.52 -51.30
N TYR A 437 45.16 -12.24 -50.96
CA TYR A 437 46.06 -11.36 -51.71
C TYR A 437 47.50 -11.90 -51.77
N TYR A 438 48.05 -12.35 -50.64
CA TYR A 438 49.39 -12.95 -50.59
C TYR A 438 49.46 -14.29 -51.35
N SER A 439 48.39 -15.08 -51.31
CA SER A 439 48.27 -16.33 -52.07
C SER A 439 48.30 -16.06 -53.58
N SER A 440 47.52 -15.08 -54.05
CA SER A 440 47.50 -14.65 -55.46
C SER A 440 48.82 -14.01 -55.92
N GLN A 441 49.54 -13.30 -55.04
CA GLN A 441 50.88 -12.77 -55.31
C GLN A 441 51.91 -13.90 -55.49
N LYS A 442 51.82 -14.96 -54.68
CA LYS A 442 52.71 -16.14 -54.77
C LYS A 442 52.49 -16.93 -56.05
N GLU A 443 51.25 -17.03 -56.53
CA GLU A 443 50.92 -17.63 -57.83
C GLU A 443 51.42 -16.78 -59.02
N ARG A 444 51.39 -15.45 -58.90
CA ARG A 444 51.97 -14.53 -59.90
C ARG A 444 53.51 -14.58 -59.93
N GLY A 445 54.16 -14.76 -58.78
CA GLY A 445 55.61 -14.99 -58.69
C GLY A 445 56.06 -16.29 -59.37
N ASN A 446 55.28 -17.36 -59.22
CA ASN A 446 55.57 -18.65 -59.87
C ASN A 446 55.33 -18.66 -61.38
N THR A 447 54.44 -17.80 -61.89
CA THR A 447 54.22 -17.64 -63.35
C THR A 447 55.29 -16.75 -64.01
N PHE A 448 55.87 -15.78 -63.30
CA PHE A 448 57.02 -15.01 -63.80
C PHE A 448 58.35 -15.78 -63.73
N SER A 449 58.54 -16.67 -62.75
CA SER A 449 59.74 -17.51 -62.63
C SER A 449 59.90 -18.52 -63.79
N LYS A 450 58.79 -19.03 -64.35
CA LYS A 450 58.82 -19.96 -65.50
C LYS A 450 59.09 -19.28 -66.86
N LYS A 451 59.05 -17.95 -66.96
CA LYS A 451 59.27 -17.25 -68.24
C LYS A 451 60.73 -16.78 -68.44
N ASN A 452 61.54 -16.73 -67.38
CA ASN A 452 62.94 -16.30 -67.46
C ASN A 452 63.97 -17.45 -67.53
N THR A 453 63.55 -18.71 -67.62
CA THR A 453 64.46 -19.87 -67.71
C THR A 453 64.69 -20.41 -69.13
N ARG A 454 64.34 -19.65 -70.18
CA ARG A 454 64.55 -20.09 -71.57
C ARG A 454 65.47 -19.23 -72.43
N GLU A 455 65.99 -18.12 -71.93
CA GLU A 455 66.88 -17.23 -72.69
C GLU A 455 68.15 -16.89 -71.90
N SER A 456 69.04 -17.87 -71.69
CA SER A 456 70.46 -17.62 -71.40
C SER A 456 71.26 -18.93 -71.35
N ALA A 457 71.24 -19.68 -72.46
CA ALA A 457 72.20 -20.77 -72.66
C ALA A 457 72.66 -20.80 -74.11
N THR A 458 73.54 -19.87 -74.49
CA THR A 458 74.56 -20.07 -75.55
C THR A 458 75.57 -18.91 -75.52
N ARG A 459 76.75 -19.10 -74.90
CA ARG A 459 78.05 -18.77 -75.54
C ARG A 459 79.27 -19.07 -74.67
N ASN A 460 80.28 -19.62 -75.37
CA ASN A 460 81.72 -19.77 -75.09
C ASN A 460 82.13 -21.14 -74.54
N LYS A 461 82.45 -22.13 -75.39
CA LYS A 461 83.62 -22.28 -76.31
C LYS A 461 84.98 -22.04 -75.65
N GLY A 462 85.59 -23.13 -75.15
CA GLY A 462 86.68 -23.82 -75.84
C GLY A 462 88.08 -23.19 -75.89
N ALA A 463 89.06 -24.05 -75.60
CA ALA A 463 90.49 -24.05 -75.97
C ALA A 463 91.46 -23.27 -75.04
N ARG A 464 92.68 -23.73 -74.70
CA ARG A 464 93.40 -25.02 -74.78
C ARG A 464 94.80 -24.79 -74.15
N LYS A 465 95.29 -25.74 -73.36
CA LYS A 465 96.70 -26.14 -73.07
C LYS A 465 97.74 -25.10 -72.58
N VAL A 466 98.37 -25.41 -71.43
CA VAL A 466 99.67 -26.12 -71.38
C VAL A 466 99.52 -27.34 -70.48
#